data_AF-A0AAD5I501-F1
#
_entry.id   AF-A0AAD5I501-F1
#
_cell.length_a   1.000
_cell.length_b   1.000
_cell.length_c   1.000
_cell.angle_alpha   90.00
_cell.angle_beta   90.00
_cell.angle_gamma   90.00
#
_symmetry.space_group_name_H-M   'P 1'
#
loop_
_entity.id
_entity.type
_entity.pdbx_description
1 polymer ?
#
loop_
_entity_poly.entity_id
_entity_poly.type
_entity_poly.pdbx_seq_one_letter_code
_entity_poly.pdbx_strand_id
1 'polypeptide(L)'
;MLETFAHRGCKPKFGMEFDSEEIAYKLYNKYARKMGFSIRKEAVVKNKRSGEVTSRIFVCSKEGFRSKDKRDSLTKHPRVETRTGCDKDRL
;
A
#
# COMPACT_ATOMS: atom_id res chain seq x y z
N MET A 1 -4.04 32.43 5.36
CA MET A 1 -5.05 31.68 4.58
C MET A 1 -4.73 30.18 4.59
N LEU A 2 -4.74 29.53 5.75
CA LEU A 2 -4.84 28.07 5.83
C LEU A 2 -5.66 27.75 7.08
N GLU A 3 -6.96 28.02 6.98
CA GLU A 3 -7.93 27.49 7.93
C GLU A 3 -8.82 26.45 7.23
N THR A 4 -8.97 25.33 7.95
CA THR A 4 -10.18 24.50 8.08
C THR A 4 -10.82 23.93 6.81
N PHE A 5 -10.59 22.64 6.55
CA PHE A 5 -11.67 21.69 6.16
C PHE A 5 -11.27 20.25 6.49
N ALA A 6 -11.29 19.92 7.78
CA ALA A 6 -11.69 18.57 8.15
C ALA A 6 -13.22 18.51 7.97
N HIS A 7 -13.70 17.96 6.84
CA HIS A 7 -14.82 16.99 6.75
C HIS A 7 -15.33 16.82 5.31
N ARG A 8 -15.54 15.54 4.93
CA ARG A 8 -16.15 14.97 3.71
C ARG A 8 -15.23 14.82 2.48
N GLY A 9 -14.65 13.62 2.36
CA GLY A 9 -14.18 13.09 1.06
C GLY A 9 -12.68 13.16 0.77
N CYS A 10 -11.82 12.63 1.65
CA CYS A 10 -10.41 12.36 1.28
C CYS A 10 -10.26 11.13 0.35
N LYS A 11 -11.19 10.92 -0.58
CA LYS A 11 -11.09 9.85 -1.57
C LYS A 11 -10.05 10.30 -2.61
N PRO A 12 -8.93 9.57 -2.79
CA PRO A 12 -7.99 9.86 -3.85
C PRO A 12 -8.71 9.89 -5.19
N LYS A 13 -8.35 10.84 -6.04
CA LYS A 13 -8.90 11.00 -7.40
C LYS A 13 -7.89 10.50 -8.41
N PHE A 14 -8.39 9.97 -9.53
CA PHE A 14 -7.55 9.64 -10.66
C PHE A 14 -6.85 10.91 -11.18
N GLY A 15 -5.59 10.78 -11.61
CA GLY A 15 -4.79 11.89 -12.13
C GLY A 15 -4.24 12.85 -11.07
N MET A 16 -4.30 12.50 -9.77
CA MET A 16 -3.61 13.28 -8.74
C MET A 16 -2.09 13.16 -8.90
N GLU A 17 -1.42 14.29 -8.82
CA GLU A 17 0.04 14.38 -8.84
C GLU A 17 0.59 14.52 -7.43
N PHE A 18 1.81 14.01 -7.23
CA PHE A 18 2.50 14.03 -5.95
C PHE A 18 3.99 14.29 -6.16
N ASP A 19 4.59 15.10 -5.29
CA ASP A 19 6.04 15.38 -5.34
C ASP A 19 6.89 14.13 -5.05
N SER A 20 6.31 13.12 -4.40
CA SER A 20 6.98 11.85 -4.15
C SER A 20 6.01 10.68 -3.96
N GLU A 21 6.54 9.48 -4.20
CA GLU A 21 5.86 8.22 -3.89
C GLU A 21 5.47 8.10 -2.40
N GLU A 22 6.24 8.72 -1.51
CA GLU A 22 5.95 8.70 -0.08
C GLU A 22 4.73 9.57 0.29
N ILE A 23 4.59 10.74 -0.33
CA ILE A 23 3.41 11.60 -0.14
C ILE A 23 2.17 10.89 -0.67
N ALA A 24 2.25 10.28 -1.86
CA ALA A 24 1.18 9.46 -2.41
C ALA A 24 0.79 8.36 -1.41
N TYR A 25 1.75 7.57 -0.93
CA TYR A 25 1.51 6.50 0.04
C TYR A 25 0.82 7.02 1.31
N LYS A 26 1.27 8.14 1.88
CA LYS A 26 0.65 8.74 3.08
C LYS A 26 -0.82 9.12 2.84
N LEU A 27 -1.14 9.69 1.68
CA LEU A 27 -2.52 10.04 1.32
C LEU A 27 -3.39 8.79 1.20
N TYR A 28 -2.97 7.81 0.37
CA TYR A 28 -3.74 6.58 0.16
C TYR A 28 -3.90 5.78 1.46
N ASN A 29 -2.87 5.71 2.30
CA ASN A 29 -2.96 5.02 3.59
C ASN A 29 -3.87 5.76 4.59
N LYS A 30 -3.85 7.10 4.59
CA LYS A 30 -4.78 7.90 5.41
C LYS A 30 -6.23 7.67 4.96
N TYR A 31 -6.47 7.59 3.66
CA TYR A 31 -7.79 7.23 3.12
C TYR A 31 -8.19 5.81 3.51
N ALA A 32 -7.33 4.81 3.27
CA ALA A 32 -7.58 3.42 3.64
C ALA A 32 -7.92 3.27 5.13
N ARG A 33 -7.18 3.97 6.01
CA ARG A 33 -7.44 3.98 7.46
C ARG A 33 -8.83 4.51 7.80
N LYS A 34 -9.28 5.57 7.12
CA LYS A 34 -10.66 6.07 7.27
C LYS A 34 -11.70 5.06 6.78
N MET A 35 -11.34 4.23 5.80
CA MET A 35 -12.19 3.15 5.28
C MET A 35 -12.06 1.83 6.07
N GLY A 36 -11.31 1.80 7.18
CA GLY A 36 -11.21 0.65 8.08
C GLY A 36 -10.12 -0.37 7.72
N PHE A 37 -9.17 -0.03 6.86
CA PHE A 37 -8.04 -0.91 6.53
C PHE A 37 -6.72 -0.14 6.40
N SER A 38 -5.62 -0.83 6.14
CA SER A 38 -4.34 -0.20 5.81
C SER A 38 -3.82 -0.74 4.49
N ILE A 39 -2.90 -0.02 3.88
CA ILE A 39 -2.26 -0.45 2.63
C ILE A 39 -0.82 -0.89 2.86
N ARG A 40 -0.27 -1.58 1.87
CA ARG A 40 1.14 -1.93 1.77
C ARG A 40 1.63 -1.73 0.33
N LYS A 41 2.95 -1.57 0.17
CA LYS A 41 3.60 -1.54 -1.15
C LYS A 41 3.71 -2.98 -1.66
N GLU A 42 3.13 -3.26 -2.83
CA GLU A 42 3.22 -4.60 -3.45
C GLU A 42 4.34 -4.64 -4.48
N ALA A 43 4.20 -3.84 -5.54
CA ALA A 43 5.10 -3.90 -6.67
C ALA A 43 5.66 -2.52 -7.00
N VAL A 44 6.83 -2.53 -7.61
CA VAL A 44 7.49 -1.36 -8.16
C VAL A 44 7.88 -1.66 -9.58
N VAL A 45 7.43 -0.80 -10.49
CA VAL A 45 7.92 -0.83 -11.86
C VAL A 45 9.04 0.18 -11.95
N LYS A 46 10.16 -0.28 -12.50
CA LYS A 46 11.34 0.55 -12.71
C LYS A 46 11.68 0.56 -14.19
N ASN A 47 12.17 1.69 -14.66
CA ASN A 47 12.81 1.77 -15.96
C ASN A 47 14.02 0.81 -15.97
N LYS A 48 14.09 -0.08 -16.96
CA LYS A 48 15.17 -1.09 -17.03
C LYS A 48 16.56 -0.49 -17.27
N ARG A 49 16.64 0.68 -17.92
CA ARG A 49 17.89 1.36 -18.26
C ARG A 49 18.35 2.31 -17.16
N SER A 50 17.47 3.21 -16.70
CA SER A 50 17.82 4.20 -15.67
C SER A 50 17.66 3.69 -14.24
N GLY A 51 16.89 2.61 -14.01
CA GLY A 51 16.58 2.09 -12.68
C GLY A 51 15.56 2.92 -11.90
N GLU A 52 15.09 4.04 -12.47
CA GLU A 52 14.13 4.95 -11.87
C GLU A 52 12.76 4.30 -11.71
N VAL A 53 12.07 4.61 -10.61
CA VAL A 53 10.72 4.11 -10.35
C VAL A 53 9.74 4.83 -11.28
N THR A 54 9.06 4.08 -12.14
CA THR A 54 8.03 4.62 -13.05
C THR A 54 6.62 4.45 -12.47
N SER A 55 6.40 3.43 -11.65
CA SER A 55 5.13 3.27 -10.93
C SER A 55 5.27 2.42 -9.67
N ARG A 56 4.31 2.59 -8.76
CA ARG A 56 4.17 1.80 -7.53
C ARG A 56 2.72 1.32 -7.40
N ILE A 57 2.53 0.07 -6.99
CA ILE A 57 1.21 -0.50 -6.72
C ILE A 57 1.01 -0.59 -5.20
N PHE A 58 -0.10 -0.03 -4.72
CA PHE A 58 -0.54 -0.15 -3.34
C PHE A 58 -1.73 -1.11 -3.25
N VAL A 59 -1.72 -1.93 -2.21
CA VAL A 59 -2.76 -2.96 -2.01
C VAL A 59 -3.18 -3.01 -0.55
N CYS A 60 -4.34 -3.59 -0.26
CA CYS A 60 -4.75 -3.86 1.11
C CYS A 60 -3.68 -4.67 1.86
N SER A 61 -3.45 -4.35 3.13
CA SER A 61 -2.45 -5.06 3.94
C SER A 61 -2.70 -6.57 4.02
N LYS A 62 -3.99 -6.95 3.95
CA LYS A 62 -4.47 -8.33 4.00
C LYS A 62 -4.65 -8.98 2.61
N GLU A 63 -4.32 -8.27 1.52
CA GLU A 63 -4.49 -8.78 0.16
C GLU A 63 -3.63 -10.02 -0.10
N GLY A 64 -4.26 -11.01 -0.74
CA GLY A 64 -3.62 -12.24 -1.22
C GLY A 64 -3.22 -13.19 -0.09
N PHE A 65 -2.32 -14.10 -0.43
CA PHE A 65 -1.72 -15.08 0.49
C PHE A 65 -0.21 -15.09 0.27
N ARG A 66 0.57 -15.44 1.31
CA ARG A 66 1.99 -15.71 1.10
C ARG A 66 2.16 -17.10 0.49
N SER A 67 3.25 -17.27 -0.25
CA SER A 67 3.74 -18.60 -0.60
C SER A 67 3.99 -19.41 0.66
N LYS A 68 3.87 -20.74 0.54
CA LYS A 68 4.21 -21.65 1.63
C LYS A 68 5.56 -21.29 2.22
N ASP A 69 5.60 -21.20 3.54
CA ASP A 69 6.85 -20.93 4.25
C ASP A 69 7.83 -22.08 3.98
N LYS A 70 8.99 -21.74 3.40
CA LYS A 70 10.04 -22.72 3.06
C LYS A 70 11.06 -22.87 4.19
N ARG A 71 10.88 -22.15 5.30
CA ARG A 71 11.79 -22.20 6.45
C ARG A 71 11.63 -23.50 7.21
N ASP A 72 12.73 -23.95 7.81
CA ASP A 72 12.73 -25.09 8.71
C ASP A 72 11.90 -24.80 9.98
N SER A 73 11.24 -25.84 10.48
CA SER A 73 10.58 -25.95 11.77
C SER A 73 11.40 -25.43 12.97
N LEU A 74 12.73 -25.37 12.86
CA LEU A 74 13.63 -24.80 13.87
C LEU A 74 13.62 -23.27 13.93
N THR A 75 12.86 -22.59 13.07
CA THR A 75 12.77 -21.12 13.07
C THR A 75 12.09 -20.62 14.34
N LYS A 76 12.87 -20.03 15.25
CA LYS A 76 12.39 -19.53 16.56
C LYS A 76 11.34 -18.41 16.49
N HIS A 77 11.35 -17.61 15.41
CA HIS A 77 10.46 -16.47 15.22
C HIS A 77 9.89 -16.43 13.80
N PRO A 78 8.89 -17.28 13.49
CA PRO A 78 8.21 -17.22 12.21
C PRO A 78 7.49 -15.87 12.09
N ARG A 79 7.49 -15.30 10.88
CA ARG A 79 6.80 -14.04 10.65
C ARG A 79 5.30 -14.33 10.62
N VAL A 80 4.55 -13.67 11.49
CA VAL A 80 3.09 -13.80 11.54
C VAL A 80 2.48 -13.61 10.14
N GLU A 81 1.55 -14.49 9.78
CA GLU A 81 0.78 -14.34 8.55
C GLU A 81 -0.24 -13.21 8.72
N THR A 82 -0.20 -12.28 7.78
CA THR A 82 -1.00 -11.04 7.81
C THR A 82 -1.85 -10.88 6.55
N ARG A 83 -1.55 -11.66 5.49
CA ARG A 83 -2.31 -11.73 4.25
C ARG A 83 -3.34 -12.85 4.38
N THR A 84 -4.61 -12.48 4.37
CA THR A 84 -5.74 -13.39 4.66
C THR A 84 -6.69 -13.55 3.48
N GLY A 85 -6.25 -13.22 2.26
CA GLY A 85 -7.08 -13.31 1.06
C GLY A 85 -8.10 -12.19 0.93
N CYS A 86 -7.76 -10.97 1.32
CA CYS A 86 -8.65 -9.84 1.09
C CYS A 86 -8.73 -9.54 -0.42
N ASP A 87 -9.93 -9.59 -0.99
CA ASP A 87 -10.18 -9.27 -2.40
C ASP A 87 -10.48 -7.78 -2.65
N LYS A 88 -10.31 -6.93 -1.63
CA LYS A 88 -10.55 -5.48 -1.75
C LYS A 88 -9.56 -4.85 -2.73
N ASP A 89 -10.10 -4.04 -3.63
CA ASP A 89 -9.46 -3.46 -4.81
C ASP A 89 -8.05 -2.88 -4.57
N ARG A 90 -7.19 -3.09 -5.58
CA ARG A 90 -5.90 -2.40 -5.73
C ARG A 90 -6.15 -0.89 -5.80
N LEU A 91 -5.45 -0.14 -4.95
CA LEU A 91 -5.58 1.33 -4.84
C LEU A 91 -4.54 2.04 -5.69
#